data_AF-A0A8D8A7W5-F1
#
_entry.id   AF-A0A8D8A7W5-F1
#
_cell.length_a   1.000
_cell.length_b   1.000
_cell.length_c   1.000
_cell.angle_alpha   90.00
_cell.angle_beta   90.00
_cell.angle_gamma   90.00
#
_symmetry.space_group_name_H-M   'P 1'
#
loop_
_entity.id
_entity.type
_entity.pdbx_description
1 polymer ?
#
loop_
_entity_poly.entity_id
_entity_poly.type
_entity_poly.pdbx_seq_one_letter_code
_entity_poly.pdbx_strand_id
1 'polypeptide(L)'
;MSKTVKRPTAGIRPSCYIPSRLEERRTRARILRQERRRKPDKPDDFVTYEDSDSEEETPAQQHQVLSTSFNFVDYVRSRESDLTEERNVDPSYASRHILTHDMFKETPIALGNINKVFCSQWLSNRQVVFGTKCNKLMVYDVNTRKVDAIPTLPNSRGASPDTQSGIHACQINPSNSMLATGARHSADIAMCKPSHSNERNQLRLCPGYNPEDAREQRGQTMLATSGYRSW
;
A
#
# COMPACT_ATOMS: atom_id res chain seq x y z
N MET A 1 10.24 -1.50 -16.29
CA MET A 1 8.95 -2.12 -16.66
C MET A 1 9.19 -3.62 -16.78
N SER A 2 8.21 -4.47 -16.45
CA SER A 2 8.35 -5.92 -16.60
C SER A 2 8.25 -6.34 -18.07
N LYS A 3 9.01 -7.36 -18.46
CA LYS A 3 9.00 -7.98 -19.79
C LYS A 3 9.02 -9.51 -19.61
N THR A 4 8.05 -10.20 -20.20
CA THR A 4 8.02 -11.66 -20.23
C THR A 4 7.78 -12.13 -21.66
N VAL A 5 8.70 -12.94 -22.19
CA VAL A 5 8.57 -13.55 -23.52
C VAL A 5 7.69 -14.79 -23.37
N LYS A 6 6.47 -14.71 -23.91
CA LYS A 6 5.47 -15.77 -23.83
C LYS A 6 5.72 -16.81 -24.92
N ARG A 7 5.64 -18.08 -24.56
CA ARG A 7 5.62 -19.19 -25.51
C ARG A 7 4.17 -19.58 -25.83
N PRO A 8 3.88 -20.05 -27.06
CA PRO A 8 2.58 -20.65 -27.35
C PRO A 8 2.34 -21.87 -26.47
N THR A 9 1.23 -21.90 -25.73
CA THR A 9 0.79 -23.08 -24.98
C THR A 9 0.03 -24.06 -25.87
N ALA A 10 -0.67 -23.53 -26.88
CA ALA A 10 -1.32 -24.28 -27.95
C ALA A 10 -1.24 -23.48 -29.26
N GLY A 11 -1.05 -24.17 -30.39
CA GLY A 11 -0.90 -23.53 -31.70
C GLY A 11 0.44 -22.82 -31.90
N ILE A 12 0.48 -21.87 -32.83
CA ILE A 12 1.72 -21.23 -33.31
C ILE A 12 2.03 -19.92 -32.58
N ARG A 13 1.02 -19.25 -32.00
CA ARG A 13 1.14 -17.89 -31.45
C ARG A 13 0.83 -17.86 -29.94
N PRO A 14 1.56 -17.08 -29.14
CA PRO A 14 1.26 -16.92 -27.72
C PRO A 14 -0.03 -16.10 -27.51
N SER A 15 -0.65 -16.23 -26.34
CA SER A 15 -1.88 -15.52 -25.98
C SER A 15 -1.76 -13.99 -26.00
N CYS A 16 -0.54 -13.45 -25.87
CA CYS A 16 -0.27 -12.01 -25.94
C CYS A 16 -0.07 -11.48 -27.37
N TYR A 17 -0.16 -12.34 -28.39
CA TYR A 17 0.05 -11.99 -29.80
C TYR A 17 -1.15 -11.24 -30.36
N ILE A 18 -1.08 -9.91 -30.32
CA ILE A 18 -2.15 -9.02 -30.78
C ILE A 18 -1.59 -8.17 -31.93
N PRO A 19 -1.92 -8.45 -33.21
CA PRO A 19 -1.34 -7.77 -34.36
C PRO A 19 -1.48 -6.24 -34.34
N SER A 20 -2.61 -5.72 -33.83
CA SER A 20 -2.87 -4.28 -33.73
C SER A 20 -1.85 -3.53 -32.85
N ARG A 21 -1.11 -4.23 -31.98
CA ARG A 21 -0.02 -3.62 -31.18
C ARG A 21 1.11 -3.07 -32.05
N LEU A 22 1.36 -3.64 -33.22
CA LEU A 22 2.37 -3.13 -34.15
C LEU A 22 1.94 -1.78 -34.73
N GLU A 23 0.67 -1.67 -35.13
CA GLU A 23 0.12 -0.43 -35.68
C GLU A 23 0.04 0.68 -34.61
N GLU A 24 -0.38 0.34 -33.39
CA GLU A 24 -0.36 1.26 -32.26
C GLU A 24 1.06 1.77 -31.97
N ARG A 25 2.06 0.89 -31.99
CA ARG A 25 3.48 1.26 -31.82
C ARG A 25 3.95 2.22 -32.91
N ARG A 26 3.68 1.90 -34.18
CA ARG A 26 4.06 2.75 -35.32
C ARG A 26 3.42 4.14 -35.19
N THR A 27 2.15 4.18 -34.80
CA THR A 27 1.41 5.42 -34.57
C THR A 27 2.02 6.24 -33.43
N ARG A 28 2.31 5.62 -32.28
CA ARG A 28 2.96 6.28 -31.14
C ARG A 28 4.35 6.80 -31.49
N ALA A 29 5.14 6.03 -32.23
CA ALA A 29 6.46 6.45 -32.70
C ALA A 29 6.37 7.68 -33.62
N ARG A 30 5.39 7.70 -34.54
CA ARG A 30 5.14 8.86 -35.41
C ARG A 30 4.76 10.11 -34.61
N ILE A 31 3.87 9.98 -33.63
CA ILE A 31 3.45 11.08 -32.76
C ILE A 31 4.65 11.61 -31.96
N LEU A 32 5.46 10.74 -31.35
CA LEU A 32 6.63 11.14 -30.58
C LEU A 32 7.68 11.88 -31.43
N ARG A 33 7.90 11.44 -32.68
CA ARG A 33 8.76 12.14 -33.64
C ARG A 33 8.21 13.52 -33.97
N GLN A 34 6.90 13.63 -34.17
CA GLN A 34 6.24 14.91 -34.44
C GLN A 34 6.38 15.87 -33.25
N GLU A 35 6.17 15.40 -32.01
CA GLU A 35 6.39 16.19 -30.79
C GLU A 35 7.85 16.66 -30.65
N ARG A 36 8.84 15.81 -30.97
CA ARG A 36 10.27 16.23 -30.98
C ARG A 36 10.53 17.35 -31.99
N ARG A 37 9.84 17.35 -33.14
CA ARG A 37 9.95 18.42 -34.16
C ARG A 37 9.27 19.73 -33.73
N ARG A 38 8.39 19.73 -32.72
CA ARG A 38 7.65 20.94 -32.27
C ARG A 38 8.43 21.81 -31.28
N LYS A 39 9.70 21.52 -30.95
CA LYS A 39 10.51 22.42 -30.09
C LYS A 39 11.00 23.65 -30.88
N PRO A 40 10.60 24.88 -30.51
CA PRO A 40 11.22 26.11 -31.01
C PRO A 40 12.48 26.45 -30.20
N ASP A 41 13.37 27.26 -30.79
CA ASP A 41 14.54 27.93 -30.20
C ASP A 41 15.81 27.10 -29.98
N LYS A 42 16.35 26.49 -31.04
CA LYS A 42 17.82 26.33 -31.16
C LYS A 42 18.32 27.30 -32.24
N PRO A 43 19.39 28.07 -32.00
CA PRO A 43 20.02 28.85 -33.06
C PRO A 43 20.49 27.92 -34.18
N ASP A 44 20.38 28.40 -35.43
CA ASP A 44 20.49 27.70 -36.72
C ASP A 44 21.78 26.90 -37.00
N ASP A 45 22.65 26.70 -36.00
CA ASP A 45 24.03 26.21 -36.19
C ASP A 45 24.22 24.70 -35.91
N PHE A 46 23.15 23.98 -35.58
CA PHE A 46 23.17 22.52 -35.49
C PHE A 46 22.39 21.89 -36.63
N VAL A 47 23.12 21.44 -37.66
CA VAL A 47 22.59 20.51 -38.67
C VAL A 47 22.22 19.22 -37.95
N THR A 48 20.95 19.08 -37.58
CA THR A 48 20.40 17.77 -37.24
C THR A 48 20.25 17.01 -38.54
N TYR A 49 21.16 16.09 -38.81
CA TYR A 49 20.96 15.08 -39.84
C TYR A 49 19.59 14.46 -39.60
N GLU A 50 18.71 14.51 -40.61
CA GLU A 50 17.53 13.66 -40.56
C GLU A 50 18.08 12.24 -40.50
N ASP A 51 17.87 11.55 -39.38
CA ASP A 51 18.22 10.14 -39.22
C ASP A 51 17.51 9.37 -40.34
N SER A 52 18.22 9.20 -41.46
CA SER A 52 17.81 8.41 -42.60
C SER A 52 18.06 6.94 -42.27
N ASP A 53 17.35 6.46 -41.25
CA ASP A 53 17.20 5.03 -41.04
C ASP A 53 15.78 4.63 -41.43
N SER A 54 15.71 3.80 -42.46
CA SER A 54 14.55 3.02 -42.83
C SER A 54 14.13 2.13 -41.65
N GLU A 55 13.35 2.69 -40.71
CA GLU A 55 12.91 1.99 -39.50
C GLU A 55 11.73 1.04 -39.78
N GLU A 56 11.83 0.24 -40.84
CA GLU A 56 10.88 -0.86 -41.04
C GLU A 56 11.33 -2.05 -40.19
N GLU A 57 10.64 -2.26 -39.05
CA GLU A 57 10.90 -3.40 -38.16
C GLU A 57 10.86 -4.70 -38.96
N THR A 58 11.95 -5.47 -38.91
CA THR A 58 12.04 -6.78 -39.57
C THR A 58 10.94 -7.72 -39.05
N PRO A 59 10.50 -8.72 -39.84
CA PRO A 59 9.49 -9.69 -39.39
C PRO A 59 9.85 -10.39 -38.07
N ALA A 60 11.15 -10.63 -37.83
CA ALA A 60 11.64 -11.21 -36.58
C ALA A 60 11.44 -10.28 -35.38
N GLN A 61 11.74 -8.98 -35.54
CA GLN A 61 11.51 -7.97 -34.51
C GLN A 61 10.01 -7.83 -34.21
N GLN A 62 9.17 -7.77 -35.25
CA GLN A 62 7.71 -7.72 -35.10
C GLN A 62 7.19 -8.94 -34.33
N HIS A 63 7.66 -10.14 -34.66
CA HIS A 63 7.29 -11.36 -33.95
C HIS A 63 7.71 -11.31 -32.48
N GLN A 64 8.94 -10.86 -32.19
CA GLN A 64 9.44 -10.72 -30.82
C GLN A 64 8.59 -9.74 -29.99
N VAL A 65 8.15 -8.63 -30.59
CA VAL A 65 7.29 -7.64 -29.93
C VAL A 65 5.93 -8.25 -29.58
N LEU A 66 5.34 -9.01 -30.50
CA LEU A 66 4.04 -9.64 -30.32
C LEU A 66 4.09 -10.84 -29.37
N SER A 67 5.23 -11.54 -29.29
CA SER A 67 5.45 -12.61 -28.30
C SER A 67 5.86 -12.08 -26.91
N THR A 68 6.12 -10.79 -26.78
CA THR A 68 6.49 -10.17 -25.51
C THR A 68 5.28 -9.52 -24.84
N SER A 69 5.01 -9.96 -23.61
CA SER A 69 4.11 -9.29 -22.68
C SER A 69 4.88 -8.28 -21.82
N PHE A 70 4.29 -7.10 -21.62
CA PHE A 70 4.80 -6.08 -20.70
C PHE A 70 3.94 -5.96 -19.43
N ASN A 71 3.00 -6.89 -19.24
CA ASN A 71 2.11 -6.92 -18.09
C ASN A 71 2.84 -7.52 -16.88
N PHE A 72 2.76 -6.84 -15.74
CA PHE A 72 3.36 -7.31 -14.50
C PHE A 72 2.72 -8.62 -14.00
N VAL A 73 1.43 -8.82 -14.24
CA VAL A 73 0.72 -10.06 -13.88
C VAL A 73 1.30 -11.26 -14.62
N ASP A 74 1.66 -11.11 -15.90
CA ASP A 74 2.28 -12.18 -16.68
C ASP A 74 3.69 -12.49 -16.17
N TYR A 75 4.43 -11.49 -15.71
CA TYR A 75 5.72 -11.69 -15.03
C TYR A 75 5.58 -12.49 -13.73
N VAL A 76 4.63 -12.13 -12.86
CA VAL A 76 4.40 -12.82 -11.58
C VAL A 76 3.96 -14.27 -11.82
N ARG A 77 2.97 -14.50 -12.68
CA ARG A 77 2.50 -15.86 -13.02
C ARG A 77 3.61 -16.71 -13.63
N SER A 78 4.42 -16.12 -14.50
CA SER A 78 5.57 -16.82 -15.10
C SER A 78 6.61 -17.20 -14.06
N ARG A 79 6.83 -16.36 -13.05
CA ARG A 79 7.70 -16.66 -11.89
C ARG A 79 7.12 -17.78 -11.00
N GLU A 80 5.80 -17.81 -10.81
CA GLU A 80 5.13 -18.80 -9.96
C GLU A 80 4.97 -20.19 -10.62
N SER A 81 4.93 -20.23 -11.95
CA SER A 81 4.67 -21.44 -12.72
C SER A 81 5.93 -22.26 -13.08
N ASP A 82 7.12 -21.84 -12.64
CA ASP A 82 8.44 -22.42 -12.97
C ASP A 82 8.67 -22.66 -14.48
N LEU A 83 7.91 -21.97 -15.35
CA LEU A 83 8.05 -22.10 -16.79
C LEU A 83 9.39 -21.50 -17.25
N THR A 84 9.95 -22.08 -18.32
CA THR A 84 11.19 -21.65 -18.99
C THR A 84 10.99 -20.42 -19.88
N GLU A 85 10.17 -19.47 -19.45
CA GLU A 85 9.96 -18.20 -20.12
C GLU A 85 11.08 -17.21 -19.72
N GLU A 86 11.60 -16.47 -20.70
CA GLU A 86 12.53 -15.38 -20.44
C GLU A 86 11.79 -14.21 -19.79
N ARG A 87 12.29 -13.77 -18.64
CA ARG A 87 11.69 -12.73 -17.80
C ARG A 87 12.74 -11.69 -17.44
N ASN A 88 12.34 -10.43 -17.51
CA ASN A 88 13.12 -9.31 -17.02
C ASN A 88 12.21 -8.31 -16.31
N VAL A 89 12.66 -7.77 -15.19
CA VAL A 89 12.01 -6.64 -14.53
C VAL A 89 13.04 -5.56 -14.31
N ASP A 90 12.78 -4.38 -14.84
CA ASP A 90 13.64 -3.23 -14.58
C ASP A 90 13.35 -2.69 -13.16
N PRO A 91 14.32 -2.79 -12.23
CA PRO A 91 14.12 -2.49 -10.82
C PRO A 91 13.89 -0.99 -10.57
N SER A 92 14.37 -0.13 -11.46
CA SER A 92 14.21 1.32 -11.35
C SER A 92 12.80 1.79 -11.76
N TYR A 93 11.98 0.91 -12.31
CA TYR A 93 10.62 1.26 -12.72
C TYR A 93 9.74 1.63 -11.54
N ALA A 94 9.82 0.87 -10.45
CA ALA A 94 9.03 1.13 -9.25
C ALA A 94 9.38 2.50 -8.64
N SER A 95 10.68 2.77 -8.43
CA SER A 95 11.13 4.05 -7.88
C SER A 95 10.76 5.22 -8.80
N ARG A 96 10.98 5.11 -10.12
CA ARG A 96 10.56 6.14 -11.08
C ARG A 96 9.05 6.36 -11.10
N HIS A 97 8.25 5.30 -11.04
CA HIS A 97 6.79 5.42 -11.04
C HIS A 97 6.30 6.12 -9.78
N ILE A 98 6.83 5.74 -8.62
CA ILE A 98 6.51 6.38 -7.34
C ILE A 98 6.85 7.87 -7.36
N LEU A 99 8.04 8.24 -7.86
CA LEU A 99 8.48 9.64 -7.91
C LEU A 99 7.74 10.48 -8.95
N THR A 100 7.45 9.93 -10.14
CA THR A 100 6.79 10.67 -11.22
C THR A 100 5.28 10.84 -11.00
N HIS A 101 4.67 9.96 -10.21
CA HIS A 101 3.23 9.99 -9.91
C HIS A 101 2.94 10.49 -8.49
N ASP A 102 3.92 11.12 -7.83
CA ASP A 102 3.77 11.68 -6.49
C ASP A 102 3.18 10.69 -5.47
N MET A 103 3.46 9.39 -5.61
CA MET A 103 2.86 8.37 -4.73
C MET A 103 3.35 8.46 -3.28
N PHE A 104 4.41 9.23 -3.01
CA PHE A 104 4.88 9.57 -1.66
C PHE A 104 4.49 10.97 -1.20
N LYS A 105 3.57 11.66 -1.88
CA LYS A 105 3.13 12.97 -1.46
C LYS A 105 2.30 12.88 -0.20
N GLU A 106 2.86 13.38 0.90
CA GLU A 106 2.17 13.47 2.17
C GLU A 106 0.94 14.38 2.05
N THR A 107 -0.18 13.91 2.60
CA THR A 107 -1.43 14.69 2.64
C THR A 107 -1.79 14.98 4.09
N PRO A 108 -1.86 16.25 4.51
CA PRO A 108 -2.24 16.59 5.88
C PRO A 108 -3.70 16.21 6.12
N ILE A 109 -3.97 15.60 7.29
CA ILE A 109 -5.31 15.21 7.71
C ILE A 109 -5.79 16.22 8.75
N ALA A 110 -6.87 16.93 8.45
CA ALA A 110 -7.49 17.87 9.38
C ALA A 110 -8.37 17.12 10.40
N LEU A 111 -7.89 17.02 11.64
CA LEU A 111 -8.58 16.30 12.72
C LEU A 111 -9.53 17.18 13.56
N GLY A 112 -9.65 18.47 13.23
CA GLY A 112 -10.51 19.41 13.96
C GLY A 112 -10.07 19.63 15.42
N ASN A 113 -11.03 19.66 16.34
CA ASN A 113 -10.80 19.94 17.77
C ASN A 113 -10.32 18.71 18.56
N ILE A 114 -9.28 18.06 18.06
CA ILE A 114 -8.64 16.90 18.69
C ILE A 114 -7.23 17.31 19.14
N ASN A 115 -6.86 16.90 20.35
CA ASN A 115 -5.52 17.18 20.89
C ASN A 115 -4.45 16.39 20.12
N LYS A 116 -3.17 16.61 20.42
CA LYS A 116 -2.03 15.95 19.76
C LYS A 116 -2.20 14.43 19.69
N VAL A 117 -1.91 13.87 18.52
CA VAL A 117 -1.84 12.42 18.28
C VAL A 117 -0.51 11.89 18.83
N PHE A 118 -0.57 10.79 19.58
CA PHE A 118 0.61 10.15 20.17
C PHE A 118 0.96 8.82 19.51
N CYS A 119 -0.03 8.07 19.07
CA CYS A 119 0.19 6.79 18.37
C CYS A 119 -0.81 6.62 17.23
N SER A 120 -0.42 5.85 16.21
CA SER A 120 -1.28 5.48 15.09
C SER A 120 -0.94 4.07 14.62
N GLN A 121 -1.95 3.32 14.19
CA GLN A 121 -1.80 1.97 13.66
C GLN A 121 -2.81 1.75 12.53
N TRP A 122 -2.35 1.17 11.41
CA TRP A 122 -3.25 0.72 10.36
C TRP A 122 -4.05 -0.49 10.84
N LEU A 123 -5.38 -0.42 10.71
CA LEU A 123 -6.30 -1.54 10.95
C LEU A 123 -6.59 -2.32 9.66
N SER A 124 -6.55 -1.63 8.52
CA SER A 124 -6.78 -2.19 7.19
C SER A 124 -6.12 -1.30 6.13
N ASN A 125 -6.30 -1.59 4.85
CA ASN A 125 -5.87 -0.70 3.75
C ASN A 125 -6.64 0.63 3.69
N ARG A 126 -7.71 0.80 4.48
CA ARG A 126 -8.59 1.97 4.47
C ARG A 126 -8.68 2.69 5.81
N GLN A 127 -8.47 1.98 6.91
CA GLN A 127 -8.73 2.50 8.25
C GLN A 127 -7.46 2.59 9.08
N VAL A 128 -7.30 3.72 9.77
CA VAL A 128 -6.19 4.01 10.68
C VAL A 128 -6.77 4.31 12.05
N VAL A 129 -6.36 3.55 13.07
CA VAL A 129 -6.66 3.91 14.47
C VAL A 129 -5.56 4.81 15.01
N PHE A 130 -5.91 5.77 15.85
CA PHE A 130 -4.94 6.63 16.51
C PHE A 130 -5.39 7.07 17.90
N GLY A 131 -4.40 7.22 18.78
CA GLY A 131 -4.55 7.64 20.17
C GLY A 131 -4.10 9.09 20.38
N THR A 132 -4.73 9.80 21.31
CA THR A 132 -4.52 11.24 21.50
C THR A 132 -4.21 11.59 22.95
N LYS A 133 -3.59 12.77 23.16
CA LYS A 133 -3.30 13.33 24.48
C LYS A 133 -4.55 13.51 25.35
N CYS A 134 -5.69 13.85 24.74
CA CYS A 134 -6.96 13.99 25.46
C CYS A 134 -7.66 12.64 25.73
N ASN A 135 -6.94 11.53 25.58
CA ASN A 135 -7.41 10.18 25.91
C ASN A 135 -8.61 9.73 25.06
N LYS A 136 -8.63 10.17 23.81
CA LYS A 136 -9.59 9.73 22.79
C LYS A 136 -8.90 8.74 21.86
N LEU A 137 -9.54 7.60 21.65
CA LEU A 137 -9.19 6.63 20.62
C LEU A 137 -10.11 6.84 19.43
N MET A 138 -9.54 6.96 18.24
CA MET A 138 -10.27 7.39 17.04
C MET A 138 -9.88 6.51 15.85
N VAL A 139 -10.82 6.30 14.92
CA VAL A 139 -10.56 5.67 13.62
C VAL A 139 -10.75 6.70 12.53
N TYR A 140 -9.75 6.86 11.68
CA TYR A 140 -9.83 7.61 10.45
C TYR A 140 -10.03 6.67 9.26
N ASP A 141 -10.97 7.01 8.40
CA ASP A 141 -11.21 6.33 7.13
C ASP A 141 -10.63 7.15 5.99
N VAL A 142 -9.61 6.60 5.31
CA VAL A 142 -8.84 7.30 4.27
C VAL A 142 -9.68 7.67 3.05
N ASN A 143 -10.68 6.86 2.70
CA ASN A 143 -11.52 7.08 1.52
C ASN A 143 -12.58 8.14 1.79
N THR A 144 -13.28 8.03 2.91
CA THR A 144 -14.37 8.96 3.26
C THR A 144 -13.88 10.22 3.97
N ARG A 145 -12.63 10.21 4.44
CA ARG A 145 -12.01 11.26 5.25
C ARG A 145 -12.77 11.56 6.54
N LYS A 146 -13.48 10.57 7.07
CA LYS A 146 -14.26 10.68 8.31
C LYS A 146 -13.46 10.15 9.50
N VAL A 147 -13.74 10.73 10.67
CA VAL A 147 -13.16 10.32 11.95
C VAL A 147 -14.30 9.87 12.87
N ASP A 148 -14.22 8.64 13.35
CA ASP A 148 -15.15 8.05 14.31
C ASP A 148 -14.46 7.77 15.64
N ALA A 149 -15.14 8.01 16.76
CA ALA A 149 -14.61 7.74 18.10
C ALA A 149 -14.84 6.29 18.52
N ILE A 150 -13.79 5.66 19.06
CA ILE A 150 -13.89 4.35 19.69
C ILE A 150 -14.11 4.57 21.19
N PRO A 151 -15.17 4.00 21.79
CA PRO A 151 -15.37 4.02 23.23
C PRO A 151 -14.19 3.36 23.95
N THR A 152 -13.58 4.08 24.89
CA THR A 152 -12.52 3.53 25.76
C THR A 152 -13.13 2.95 27.04
N LEU A 153 -12.41 2.03 27.69
CA LEU A 153 -12.88 1.46 28.96
C LEU A 153 -13.07 2.59 29.99
N PRO A 154 -14.23 2.64 30.68
CA PRO A 154 -14.46 3.62 31.72
C PRO A 154 -13.49 3.40 32.89
N ASN A 155 -13.06 4.48 33.53
CA ASN A 155 -12.18 4.40 34.69
C ASN A 155 -12.96 3.84 35.89
N SER A 156 -12.58 2.64 36.37
CA SER A 156 -13.18 1.99 37.53
C SER A 156 -12.58 2.44 38.87
N ARG A 157 -11.42 3.13 38.86
CA ARG A 157 -10.60 3.40 40.06
C ARG A 157 -10.71 4.82 40.62
N GLY A 158 -11.73 5.57 40.22
CA GLY A 158 -11.84 7.00 40.56
C GLY A 158 -10.87 7.84 39.73
N ALA A 159 -11.34 8.98 39.23
CA ALA A 159 -10.55 9.84 38.37
C ALA A 159 -9.79 10.86 39.22
N SER A 160 -8.52 10.61 39.52
CA SER A 160 -7.61 11.72 39.84
C SER A 160 -7.18 12.37 38.52
N PRO A 161 -7.36 13.69 38.34
CA PRO A 161 -7.05 14.38 37.08
C PRO A 161 -5.57 14.24 36.67
N ASP A 162 -4.68 14.01 37.64
CA ASP A 162 -3.23 13.88 37.42
C ASP A 162 -2.80 12.53 36.81
N THR A 163 -3.71 11.56 36.67
CA THR A 163 -3.38 10.22 36.12
C THR A 163 -3.69 10.05 34.63
N GLN A 164 -4.22 11.08 33.97
CA GLN A 164 -4.65 11.00 32.57
C GLN A 164 -3.51 11.42 31.60
N SER A 165 -2.65 10.46 31.23
CA SER A 165 -1.51 10.69 30.33
C SER A 165 -1.88 10.70 28.84
N GLY A 166 -3.09 10.25 28.49
CA GLY A 166 -3.52 10.01 27.10
C GLY A 166 -3.12 8.62 26.60
N ILE A 167 -3.45 8.32 25.34
CA ILE A 167 -3.19 6.98 24.75
C ILE A 167 -1.89 7.03 23.96
N HIS A 168 -0.85 6.34 24.45
CA HIS A 168 0.51 6.36 23.89
C HIS A 168 0.83 5.17 22.99
N ALA A 169 0.02 4.12 23.05
CA ALA A 169 0.25 2.91 22.27
C ALA A 169 -1.07 2.27 21.84
N CYS A 170 -1.08 1.80 20.59
CA CYS A 170 -2.11 0.95 20.04
C CYS A 170 -1.45 -0.04 19.08
N GLN A 171 -1.73 -1.33 19.23
CA GLN A 171 -1.12 -2.37 18.40
C GLN A 171 -2.16 -3.42 18.03
N ILE A 172 -2.15 -3.81 16.75
CA ILE A 172 -2.98 -4.87 16.22
C ILE A 172 -2.20 -6.19 16.17
N ASN A 173 -2.86 -7.31 16.43
CA ASN A 173 -2.24 -8.62 16.27
C ASN A 173 -2.02 -8.97 14.79
N PRO A 174 -1.09 -9.88 14.45
CA PRO A 174 -0.78 -10.23 13.05
C PRO A 174 -1.97 -10.76 12.23
N SER A 175 -2.96 -11.37 12.89
CA SER A 175 -4.19 -11.86 12.25
C SER A 175 -5.28 -10.80 12.11
N ASN A 176 -5.00 -9.54 12.50
CA ASN A 176 -5.90 -8.39 12.46
C ASN A 176 -7.25 -8.57 13.18
N SER A 177 -7.35 -9.54 14.08
CA SER A 177 -8.58 -9.87 14.80
C SER A 177 -8.73 -9.15 16.15
N MET A 178 -7.64 -8.60 16.69
CA MET A 178 -7.62 -7.95 18.00
C MET A 178 -6.72 -6.72 18.01
N LEU A 179 -7.21 -5.65 18.63
CA LEU A 179 -6.49 -4.42 18.89
C LEU A 179 -6.26 -4.28 20.40
N ALA A 180 -4.99 -4.15 20.79
CA ALA A 180 -4.59 -3.75 22.13
C ALA A 180 -4.37 -2.23 22.16
N THR A 181 -4.92 -1.55 23.16
CA THR A 181 -4.77 -0.11 23.32
C THR A 181 -4.77 0.29 24.79
N GLY A 182 -4.12 1.40 25.13
CA GLY A 182 -4.26 2.00 26.45
C GLY A 182 -5.72 2.37 26.75
N ALA A 183 -6.11 2.27 28.01
CA ALA A 183 -7.45 2.62 28.44
C ALA A 183 -7.53 4.05 29.02
N ARG A 184 -8.68 4.41 29.60
CA ARG A 184 -8.86 5.74 30.19
C ARG A 184 -7.88 5.99 31.35
N HIS A 185 -7.55 4.95 32.10
CA HIS A 185 -6.54 4.98 33.15
C HIS A 185 -5.19 4.48 32.59
N SER A 186 -4.09 5.15 32.94
CA SER A 186 -2.77 4.90 32.33
C SER A 186 -2.19 3.51 32.63
N ALA A 187 -2.67 2.84 33.69
CA ALA A 187 -2.24 1.47 34.03
C ALA A 187 -3.10 0.37 33.37
N ASP A 188 -4.15 0.76 32.64
CA ASP A 188 -5.15 -0.18 32.13
C ASP A 188 -4.96 -0.38 30.62
N ILE A 189 -5.24 -1.60 30.16
CA ILE A 189 -5.16 -2.00 28.76
C ILE A 189 -6.53 -2.50 28.32
N ALA A 190 -7.02 -2.01 27.19
CA ALA A 190 -8.23 -2.46 26.53
C ALA A 190 -7.89 -3.38 25.34
N MET A 191 -8.59 -4.51 25.27
CA MET A 191 -8.57 -5.40 24.11
C MET A 191 -9.89 -5.28 23.36
N CYS A 192 -9.84 -4.84 22.09
CA CYS A 192 -11.01 -4.62 21.25
C CYS A 192 -10.98 -5.52 20.03
N LYS A 193 -12.16 -5.97 19.56
CA LYS A 193 -12.28 -6.68 18.27
C LYS A 193 -12.70 -5.69 17.18
N PRO A 194 -11.87 -5.47 16.14
CA PRO A 194 -12.26 -4.65 14.99
C PRO A 194 -13.42 -5.31 14.26
N SER A 195 -14.57 -4.65 14.16
CA SER A 195 -15.66 -5.15 13.33
C SER A 195 -15.42 -4.71 11.87
N HIS A 196 -15.37 -5.67 10.95
CA HIS A 196 -15.32 -5.39 9.51
C HIS A 196 -16.71 -5.10 8.89
N SER A 197 -17.76 -4.98 9.69
CA SER A 197 -19.13 -4.76 9.20
C SER A 197 -19.31 -3.34 8.66
N ASN A 198 -19.64 -3.24 7.38
CA ASN A 198 -19.81 -2.01 6.60
C ASN A 198 -20.92 -1.06 7.12
N GLU A 199 -21.74 -1.51 8.07
CA GLU A 199 -22.91 -0.76 8.54
C GLU A 199 -22.69 0.01 9.86
N ARG A 200 -21.66 -0.36 10.63
CA ARG A 200 -21.19 0.44 11.78
C ARG A 200 -19.71 0.12 11.98
N ASN A 201 -18.85 1.14 11.90
CA ASN A 201 -17.46 1.10 12.33
C ASN A 201 -17.37 0.89 13.86
N GLN A 202 -17.83 -0.24 14.37
CA GLN A 202 -17.92 -0.51 15.80
C GLN A 202 -16.89 -1.56 16.24
N LEU A 203 -15.73 -1.08 16.65
CA LEU A 203 -14.90 -1.83 17.60
C LEU A 203 -15.75 -2.11 18.85
N ARG A 204 -16.07 -3.38 19.09
CA ARG A 204 -16.74 -3.82 20.32
C ARG A 204 -15.68 -4.23 21.32
N LEU A 205 -15.76 -3.68 22.53
CA LEU A 205 -15.10 -4.26 23.70
C LEU A 205 -15.62 -5.70 23.84
N CYS A 206 -14.73 -6.66 24.06
CA CYS A 206 -15.15 -8.04 24.32
C CYS A 206 -16.11 -8.05 25.52
N PRO A 207 -17.38 -8.48 25.37
CA PRO A 207 -18.26 -8.66 26.51
C PRO A 207 -17.74 -9.89 27.29
N GLY A 208 -17.34 -9.70 28.55
CA GLY A 208 -16.89 -10.79 29.41
C GLY A 208 -15.83 -10.48 30.46
N TYR A 209 -15.58 -9.23 30.84
CA TYR A 209 -14.73 -8.95 32.00
C TYR A 209 -15.57 -8.87 33.27
N ASN A 210 -15.66 -9.99 33.99
CA ASN A 210 -16.22 -10.04 35.34
C ASN A 210 -15.07 -9.76 36.34
N PRO A 211 -15.13 -8.70 37.15
CA PRO A 211 -14.03 -8.30 38.03
C PRO A 211 -13.68 -9.33 39.12
N GLU A 212 -14.53 -10.34 39.35
CA GLU A 212 -14.30 -11.44 40.31
C GLU A 212 -13.29 -12.49 39.81
N ASP A 213 -13.08 -12.62 38.49
CA ASP A 213 -12.19 -13.66 37.91
C ASP A 213 -10.69 -13.28 37.99
N ALA A 214 -10.35 -12.07 38.44
CA ALA A 214 -8.98 -11.55 38.45
C ALA A 214 -8.17 -11.93 39.70
N ARG A 215 -8.69 -12.78 40.59
CA ARG A 215 -8.00 -13.15 41.84
C ARG A 215 -6.98 -14.28 41.71
N GLU A 216 -6.92 -14.97 40.57
CA GLU A 216 -6.09 -16.17 40.47
C GLU A 216 -5.32 -16.23 39.15
N GLN A 217 -4.26 -15.42 39.06
CA GLN A 217 -3.06 -15.73 38.27
C GLN A 217 -1.94 -14.76 38.66
N ARG A 218 -1.44 -14.92 39.90
CA ARG A 218 -0.09 -14.48 40.23
C ARG A 218 0.89 -15.40 39.49
N GLY A 219 1.78 -14.79 38.71
CA GLY A 219 2.97 -15.45 38.20
C GLY A 219 2.83 -15.98 36.78
N GLN A 220 3.08 -15.12 35.80
CA GLN A 220 3.74 -15.55 34.57
C GLN A 220 4.43 -14.33 33.95
N THR A 221 5.73 -14.21 34.27
CA THR A 221 6.68 -13.39 33.55
C THR A 221 6.77 -13.92 32.12
N MET A 222 6.38 -13.13 31.12
CA MET A 222 6.75 -13.42 29.73
C MET A 222 7.69 -12.33 29.20
N LEU A 223 8.96 -12.71 29.15
CA LEU A 223 9.99 -12.08 28.33
C LEU A 223 9.58 -12.23 26.86
N ALA A 224 9.31 -11.12 26.18
CA ALA A 224 9.28 -11.08 24.72
C ALA A 224 10.61 -10.50 24.23
N THR A 225 11.56 -11.39 23.92
CA THR A 225 12.77 -11.04 23.18
C THR A 225 12.41 -10.67 21.76
N SER A 226 12.88 -9.50 21.35
CA SER A 226 12.84 -9.02 19.96
C SER A 226 13.80 -9.86 19.11
N GLY A 227 13.26 -10.66 18.19
CA GLY A 227 14.01 -11.26 17.09
C GLY A 227 13.71 -10.51 15.81
N TYR A 228 14.53 -9.50 15.50
CA TYR A 228 14.58 -8.88 14.17
C TYR A 228 14.91 -9.96 13.12
N ARG A 229 14.07 -10.09 12.08
CA ARG A 229 14.50 -10.61 10.79
C ARG A 229 14.52 -9.45 9.82
N SER A 230 15.72 -8.90 9.61
CA SER A 230 16.07 -8.15 8.41
C SER A 230 16.14 -9.10 7.21
N TRP A 231 15.92 -8.53 6.03
CA TRP A 231 16.38 -9.12 4.76
C TRP A 231 17.90 -9.28 4.76
#